data_AF-A0AA43V374-F1
#
_entry.id   AF-A0AA43V374-F1
#
_cell.length_a   1.000
_cell.length_b   1.000
_cell.length_c   1.000
_cell.angle_alpha   90.00
_cell.angle_beta   90.00
_cell.angle_gamma   90.00
#
_symmetry.space_group_name_H-M   'P 1'
#
loop_
_entity.id
_entity.type
_entity.pdbx_description
1 polymer ?
#
loop_
_entity_poly.entity_id
_entity_poly.type
_entity_poly.pdbx_seq_one_letter_code
_entity_poly.pdbx_strand_id
1 'polypeptide(L)'
;KYNSHIKRFIFASSAAVYGDLPDLPKSDQSLILPLSPYAIDKYYGERTTLNYCSLYNIPTAVVKFFNVFGPRQDPKSQYSGVISKMFDSFEHNKPFTFFGDGLQTRDFVYVYDVVQSVRLIMEHKDAIGHGYNIGTGTFTNLLEVYRIIGELYGKSVEHEFKEARKGDIK
;
A
#
# COMPACT_ATOMS: atom_id res chain seq x y z
N LYS A 1 -11.74 -30.99 -5.90
CA LYS A 1 -12.14 -30.88 -4.48
C LYS A 1 -11.21 -29.87 -3.83
N TYR A 2 -11.74 -28.83 -3.18
CA TYR A 2 -10.95 -27.89 -2.37
C TYR A 2 -10.84 -28.40 -0.92
N ASN A 3 -9.89 -27.87 -0.16
CA ASN A 3 -9.74 -28.20 1.26
C ASN A 3 -10.89 -27.58 2.07
N SER A 4 -11.81 -28.41 2.58
CA SER A 4 -12.97 -27.97 3.37
C SER A 4 -12.61 -27.53 4.80
N HIS A 5 -11.34 -27.63 5.21
CA HIS A 5 -10.87 -27.22 6.54
C HIS A 5 -10.29 -25.80 6.57
N ILE A 6 -10.35 -25.06 5.46
CA ILE A 6 -9.92 -23.64 5.42
C ILE A 6 -10.85 -22.82 6.31
N LYS A 7 -10.29 -22.22 7.38
CA LYS A 7 -11.04 -21.34 8.29
C LYS A 7 -11.22 -19.94 7.73
N ARG A 8 -10.20 -19.43 7.06
CA ARG A 8 -10.19 -18.10 6.43
C ARG A 8 -9.07 -18.04 5.39
N PHE A 9 -9.33 -17.40 4.26
CA PHE A 9 -8.32 -17.01 3.28
C PHE A 9 -8.34 -15.48 3.11
N ILE A 10 -7.21 -14.83 3.38
CA ILE A 10 -7.07 -13.37 3.22
C ILE A 10 -6.16 -13.09 2.03
N PHE A 11 -6.66 -12.32 1.06
CA PHE A 11 -5.84 -11.88 -0.07
C PHE A 11 -5.35 -10.44 0.12
N ALA A 12 -4.04 -10.26 0.01
CA ALA A 12 -3.40 -8.95 0.04
C ALA A 12 -3.45 -8.28 -1.35
N SER A 13 -4.49 -7.48 -1.57
CA SER A 13 -4.63 -6.54 -2.68
C SER A 13 -3.86 -5.23 -2.39
N SER A 14 -4.07 -4.20 -3.21
CA SER A 14 -3.36 -2.92 -3.10
C SER A 14 -4.24 -1.77 -3.52
N ALA A 15 -4.07 -0.59 -2.90
CA ALA A 15 -4.71 0.64 -3.35
C ALA A 15 -4.36 1.03 -4.80
N ALA A 16 -3.30 0.45 -5.38
CA ALA A 16 -2.94 0.63 -6.79
C ALA A 16 -4.06 0.22 -7.77
N VAL A 17 -5.03 -0.60 -7.35
CA VAL A 17 -6.20 -0.95 -8.18
C VAL A 17 -7.07 0.26 -8.50
N TYR A 18 -7.03 1.32 -7.68
CA TYR A 18 -7.82 2.53 -7.88
C TYR A 18 -7.28 3.48 -8.95
N GLY A 19 -6.02 3.31 -9.37
CA GLY A 19 -5.38 4.21 -10.33
C GLY A 19 -5.17 5.63 -9.80
N ASP A 20 -5.18 6.61 -10.70
CA ASP A 20 -4.86 8.02 -10.47
C ASP A 20 -6.09 8.94 -10.50
N LEU A 21 -7.29 8.38 -10.32
CA LEU A 21 -8.53 9.15 -10.30
C LEU A 21 -8.49 10.25 -9.21
N PRO A 22 -9.08 11.42 -9.45
CA PRO A 22 -8.95 12.56 -8.53
C PRO A 22 -9.71 12.40 -7.20
N ASP A 23 -10.69 11.48 -7.13
CA ASP A 23 -11.53 11.34 -5.95
C ASP A 23 -10.73 10.84 -4.75
N LEU A 24 -10.66 11.64 -3.69
CA LEU A 24 -10.04 11.30 -2.42
C LEU A 24 -11.00 11.59 -1.25
N PRO A 25 -10.99 10.79 -0.17
CA PRO A 25 -10.24 9.54 -0.02
C PRO A 25 -10.81 8.41 -0.89
N LYS A 26 -9.97 7.45 -1.26
CA LYS A 26 -10.43 6.24 -1.96
C LYS A 26 -11.25 5.37 -1.00
N SER A 27 -12.46 5.02 -1.43
CA SER A 27 -13.34 4.08 -0.74
C SER A 27 -13.40 2.74 -1.47
N ASP A 28 -14.03 1.76 -0.85
CA ASP A 28 -14.39 0.49 -1.48
C ASP A 28 -15.34 0.66 -2.68
N GLN A 29 -16.04 1.79 -2.77
CA GLN A 29 -16.91 2.18 -3.89
C GLN A 29 -16.18 2.95 -5.01
N SER A 30 -14.93 3.37 -4.79
CA SER A 30 -14.17 4.09 -5.82
C SER A 30 -13.98 3.24 -7.07
N LEU A 31 -14.01 3.90 -8.23
CA LEU A 31 -13.77 3.24 -9.51
C LEU A 31 -12.38 2.59 -9.52
N ILE A 32 -12.34 1.37 -10.07
CA ILE A 32 -11.13 0.57 -10.22
C ILE A 32 -10.57 0.82 -11.61
N LEU A 33 -9.40 1.45 -11.66
CA LEU A 33 -8.70 1.83 -12.90
C LEU A 33 -7.20 1.50 -12.80
N PRO A 34 -6.82 0.22 -12.80
CA PRO A 34 -5.42 -0.17 -12.62
C PRO A 34 -4.53 0.33 -13.76
N LEU A 35 -3.44 1.02 -13.41
CA LEU A 35 -2.52 1.66 -14.37
C LEU A 35 -1.20 0.89 -14.59
N SER A 36 -1.05 -0.28 -13.98
CA SER A 36 0.16 -1.10 -14.10
C SER A 36 -0.18 -2.59 -14.12
N PRO A 37 0.69 -3.44 -14.69
CA PRO A 37 0.52 -4.89 -14.61
C PRO A 37 0.35 -5.39 -13.16
N TYR A 38 1.11 -4.83 -12.22
CA TYR A 38 0.96 -5.13 -10.80
C TYR A 38 -0.47 -4.83 -10.28
N ALA A 39 -1.02 -3.66 -10.61
CA ALA A 39 -2.38 -3.29 -10.19
C ALA A 39 -3.43 -4.21 -10.83
N ILE A 40 -3.23 -4.61 -12.09
CA ILE A 40 -4.10 -5.56 -12.79
C ILE A 40 -4.08 -6.92 -12.10
N ASP A 41 -2.90 -7.45 -11.77
CA ASP A 41 -2.75 -8.74 -11.09
C ASP A 41 -3.39 -8.73 -9.70
N LYS A 42 -3.24 -7.63 -8.95
CA LYS A 42 -3.90 -7.45 -7.66
C LYS A 42 -5.41 -7.43 -7.80
N TYR A 43 -5.94 -6.72 -8.81
CA TYR A 43 -7.38 -6.70 -9.04
C TYR A 43 -7.91 -8.06 -9.48
N TYR A 44 -7.21 -8.77 -10.36
CA TYR A 44 -7.55 -10.14 -10.77
C TYR A 44 -7.61 -11.08 -9.56
N GLY A 45 -6.59 -11.04 -8.68
CA GLY A 45 -6.55 -11.84 -7.47
C GLY A 45 -7.68 -11.51 -6.50
N GLU A 46 -8.04 -10.23 -6.35
CA GLU A 46 -9.19 -9.78 -5.57
C GLU A 46 -10.51 -10.36 -6.10
N ARG A 47 -10.79 -10.21 -7.39
CA ARG A 47 -12.02 -10.73 -8.00
C ARG A 47 -12.10 -12.24 -7.92
N THR A 48 -10.98 -12.92 -8.14
CA THR A 48 -10.90 -14.39 -8.00
C THR A 48 -11.19 -14.81 -6.56
N THR A 49 -10.57 -14.15 -5.59
CA THR A 49 -10.75 -14.46 -4.16
C THR A 49 -12.21 -14.32 -3.72
N LEU A 50 -12.88 -13.24 -4.11
CA LEU A 50 -14.27 -13.00 -3.75
C LEU A 50 -15.23 -13.95 -4.48
N ASN A 51 -14.97 -14.26 -5.76
CA ASN A 51 -15.77 -15.24 -6.51
C ASN A 51 -15.70 -16.64 -5.89
N TYR A 52 -14.55 -17.05 -5.34
CA TYR A 52 -14.46 -18.34 -4.66
C TYR A 52 -15.30 -18.41 -3.38
N CYS A 53 -15.54 -17.26 -2.72
CA CYS A 53 -16.49 -17.19 -1.61
C CYS A 53 -17.92 -17.44 -2.08
N SER A 54 -18.37 -16.72 -3.12
CA SER A 54 -19.75 -16.82 -3.59
C SER A 54 -20.07 -18.14 -4.30
N LEU A 55 -19.12 -18.70 -5.05
CA LEU A 55 -19.33 -19.91 -5.84
C LEU A 55 -19.10 -21.20 -5.06
N TYR A 56 -18.19 -21.19 -4.09
CA TYR A 56 -17.72 -22.41 -3.42
C TYR A 56 -17.79 -22.35 -1.89
N ASN A 57 -18.36 -21.29 -1.32
CA ASN A 57 -18.48 -21.08 0.13
C ASN A 57 -17.13 -21.14 0.87
N ILE A 58 -16.03 -20.78 0.19
CA ILE A 58 -14.73 -20.67 0.86
C ILE A 58 -14.73 -19.34 1.63
N PRO A 59 -14.45 -19.32 2.94
CA PRO A 59 -14.46 -18.09 3.72
C PRO A 59 -13.26 -17.22 3.33
N THR A 60 -13.47 -16.28 2.41
CA THR A 60 -12.42 -15.37 1.93
C THR A 60 -12.67 -13.93 2.34
N ALA A 61 -11.62 -13.11 2.39
CA ALA A 61 -11.71 -11.66 2.44
C ALA A 61 -10.52 -11.03 1.72
N VAL A 62 -10.65 -9.76 1.35
CA VAL A 62 -9.61 -9.01 0.65
C VAL A 62 -9.20 -7.79 1.48
N VAL A 63 -7.90 -7.52 1.52
CA VAL A 63 -7.34 -6.31 2.13
C VAL A 63 -6.56 -5.52 1.10
N LYS A 64 -6.90 -4.25 0.90
CA LYS A 64 -6.24 -3.31 -0.02
C LYS A 64 -5.30 -2.45 0.78
N PHE A 65 -4.02 -2.80 0.76
CA PHE A 65 -3.01 -2.02 1.46
C PHE A 65 -2.72 -0.71 0.72
N PHE A 66 -2.75 0.39 1.47
CA PHE A 66 -2.15 1.67 1.09
C PHE A 66 -0.63 1.59 1.34
N ASN A 67 0.07 2.71 1.56
CA ASN A 67 1.53 2.73 1.59
C ASN A 67 2.04 2.20 2.93
N VAL A 68 2.23 0.89 3.02
CA VAL A 68 2.75 0.25 4.23
C VAL A 68 4.22 0.60 4.44
N PHE A 69 4.58 1.01 5.65
CA PHE A 69 5.95 1.22 6.07
C PHE A 69 6.24 0.59 7.44
N GLY A 70 7.51 0.30 7.71
CA GLY A 70 7.96 -0.18 9.02
C GLY A 70 9.18 -1.09 8.96
N PRO A 71 9.57 -1.66 10.12
CA PRO A 71 10.72 -2.56 10.21
C PRO A 71 10.65 -3.72 9.22
N ARG A 72 11.83 -4.16 8.75
CA ARG A 72 12.03 -5.29 7.80
C ARG A 72 11.55 -5.04 6.37
N GLN A 73 11.09 -3.83 6.03
CA GLN A 73 10.85 -3.47 4.64
C GLN A 73 12.18 -3.38 3.88
N ASP A 74 12.34 -4.20 2.85
CA ASP A 74 13.54 -4.20 2.01
C ASP A 74 13.60 -2.89 1.20
N PRO A 75 14.65 -2.05 1.33
CA PRO A 75 14.81 -0.82 0.55
C PRO A 75 15.31 -1.06 -0.88
N LYS A 76 15.77 -2.28 -1.22
CA LYS A 76 16.40 -2.61 -2.52
C LYS A 76 15.40 -3.07 -3.58
N SER A 77 14.18 -3.44 -3.21
CA SER A 77 13.13 -3.80 -4.16
C SER A 77 12.76 -2.63 -5.08
N GLN A 78 12.45 -2.93 -6.34
CA GLN A 78 11.96 -1.94 -7.31
C GLN A 78 10.69 -1.22 -6.81
N TYR A 79 9.87 -1.93 -6.02
CA TYR A 79 8.63 -1.45 -5.40
C TYR A 79 8.79 -1.08 -3.92
N SER A 80 10.03 -0.96 -3.42
CA SER A 80 10.26 -0.57 -2.02
C SER A 80 9.57 0.75 -1.72
N GLY A 81 8.97 0.83 -0.53
CA GLY A 81 8.37 2.05 -0.02
C GLY A 81 9.37 3.20 -0.07
N VAL A 82 8.90 4.37 -0.48
CA VAL A 82 9.74 5.57 -0.54
C VAL A 82 10.39 5.88 0.83
N ILE A 83 9.69 5.57 1.93
CA ILE A 83 10.16 5.71 3.30
C ILE A 83 11.43 4.88 3.55
N SER A 84 11.48 3.62 3.14
CA SER A 84 12.68 2.79 3.36
C SER A 84 13.88 3.28 2.56
N LYS A 85 13.66 3.86 1.37
CA LYS A 85 14.72 4.50 0.58
C LYS A 85 15.23 5.80 1.21
N MET A 86 14.34 6.58 1.82
CA MET A 86 14.74 7.75 2.60
C MET A 86 15.57 7.32 3.81
N PHE A 87 15.14 6.32 4.59
CA PHE A 87 15.94 5.78 5.69
C PHE A 87 17.33 5.32 5.25
N ASP A 88 17.47 4.57 4.14
CA ASP A 88 18.78 4.15 3.62
C ASP A 88 19.67 5.35 3.25
N SER A 89 19.07 6.38 2.63
CA SER A 89 19.75 7.63 2.27
C SER A 89 20.27 8.37 3.50
N PHE A 90 19.44 8.53 4.54
CA PHE A 90 19.86 9.12 5.80
C PHE A 90 20.89 8.26 6.51
N GLU A 91 20.68 6.96 6.67
CA GLU A 91 21.62 6.07 7.36
C GLU A 91 23.02 6.11 6.76
N HIS A 92 23.14 6.18 5.43
CA HIS A 92 24.41 6.12 4.72
C HIS A 92 24.91 7.47 4.17
N ASN A 93 24.25 8.59 4.48
CA ASN A 93 24.55 9.92 3.92
C ASN A 93 24.59 9.94 2.37
N LYS A 94 23.69 9.19 1.70
CA LYS A 94 23.62 9.14 0.23
C LYS A 94 22.58 10.13 -0.28
N PRO A 95 22.82 10.89 -1.36
CA PRO A 95 21.82 11.78 -1.93
C PRO A 95 20.49 11.07 -2.22
N PHE A 96 19.36 11.74 -1.94
CA PHE A 96 18.02 11.23 -2.23
C PHE A 96 17.45 11.85 -3.51
N THR A 97 16.89 11.05 -4.40
CA THR A 97 16.23 11.55 -5.61
C THR A 97 14.71 11.55 -5.43
N PHE A 98 14.09 12.72 -5.49
CA PHE A 98 12.65 12.85 -5.69
C PHE A 98 12.32 12.69 -7.17
N PHE A 99 11.32 11.86 -7.49
CA PHE A 99 10.75 11.77 -8.83
C PHE A 99 9.45 12.59 -8.83
N GLY A 100 9.43 13.72 -9.54
CA GLY A 100 8.42 14.77 -9.39
C GLY A 100 8.91 15.90 -8.50
N ASP A 101 7.98 16.67 -7.93
CA ASP A 101 8.24 17.86 -7.10
C ASP A 101 8.30 17.57 -5.59
N GLY A 102 8.06 16.33 -5.18
CA GLY A 102 8.02 15.92 -3.77
C GLY A 102 6.69 16.22 -3.06
N LEU A 103 5.74 16.89 -3.73
CA LEU A 103 4.45 17.26 -3.17
C LEU A 103 3.38 16.17 -3.35
N GLN A 104 3.70 15.09 -4.05
CA GLN A 104 2.81 13.94 -4.15
C GLN A 104 2.48 13.40 -2.76
N THR A 105 1.20 13.13 -2.53
CA THR A 105 0.71 12.70 -1.21
C THR A 105 0.42 11.22 -1.19
N ARG A 106 0.63 10.60 -0.03
CA ARG A 106 0.37 9.19 0.19
C ARG A 106 -0.27 9.01 1.55
N ASP A 107 -1.18 8.04 1.64
CA ASP A 107 -1.64 7.49 2.91
C ASP A 107 -0.63 6.42 3.35
N PHE A 108 0.19 6.78 4.35
CA PHE A 108 1.19 5.89 4.94
C PHE A 108 0.61 5.19 6.18
N VAL A 109 0.62 3.86 6.17
CA VAL A 109 0.13 3.04 7.27
C VAL A 109 1.25 2.22 7.88
N TYR A 110 1.38 2.25 9.20
CA TYR A 110 2.44 1.53 9.88
C TYR A 110 2.16 0.03 9.92
N VAL A 111 3.20 -0.79 9.76
CA VAL A 111 3.08 -2.24 9.61
C VAL A 111 2.33 -2.92 10.77
N TYR A 112 2.46 -2.42 12.00
CA TYR A 112 1.73 -3.00 13.13
C TYR A 112 0.22 -2.72 13.06
N ASP A 113 -0.20 -1.56 12.55
CA ASP A 113 -1.62 -1.25 12.32
C ASP A 113 -2.21 -2.12 11.22
N VAL A 114 -1.41 -2.42 10.18
CA VAL A 114 -1.77 -3.38 9.14
C VAL A 114 -1.99 -4.77 9.72
N VAL A 115 -1.07 -5.25 10.57
CA VAL A 115 -1.19 -6.56 11.22
C VAL A 115 -2.44 -6.63 12.09
N GLN A 116 -2.74 -5.59 12.86
CA GLN A 116 -3.96 -5.56 13.68
C GLN A 116 -5.23 -5.55 12.81
N SER A 117 -5.24 -4.75 11.74
CA SER A 117 -6.37 -4.70 10.80
C SER A 117 -6.63 -6.06 10.14
N VAL A 118 -5.57 -6.74 9.67
CA VAL A 118 -5.67 -8.08 9.08
C VAL A 118 -6.19 -9.09 10.10
N ARG A 119 -5.72 -9.03 11.35
CA ARG A 119 -6.21 -9.90 12.43
C ARG A 119 -7.70 -9.71 12.68
N LEU A 120 -8.18 -8.48 12.78
CA LEU A 120 -9.60 -8.16 12.95
C LEU A 120 -10.45 -8.71 11.80
N ILE A 121 -10.03 -8.49 10.56
CA ILE A 121 -10.72 -8.98 9.35
C ILE A 121 -10.73 -10.52 9.30
N MET A 122 -9.65 -11.16 9.73
CA MET A 122 -9.56 -12.61 9.79
C MET A 122 -10.54 -13.21 10.82
N GLU A 123 -10.71 -12.55 11.96
CA GLU A 123 -11.55 -13.02 13.08
C GLU A 123 -13.04 -12.66 12.91
N HIS A 124 -13.38 -11.58 12.21
CA HIS A 124 -14.77 -11.11 12.09
C HIS A 124 -15.56 -11.87 11.01
N LYS A 125 -16.78 -12.31 11.33
CA LYS A 125 -17.64 -13.06 10.39
C LYS A 125 -18.15 -12.19 9.25
N ASP A 126 -18.49 -10.94 9.55
CA ASP A 126 -19.01 -10.00 8.55
C ASP A 126 -17.97 -9.59 7.50
N ALA A 127 -16.71 -9.95 7.70
CA ALA A 127 -15.66 -9.75 6.71
C ALA A 127 -15.65 -10.80 5.59
N ILE A 128 -16.40 -11.90 5.72
CA ILE A 128 -16.45 -12.96 4.71
C ILE A 128 -17.08 -12.42 3.43
N GLY A 129 -16.38 -12.55 2.30
CA GLY A 129 -16.85 -12.11 1.00
C GLY A 129 -16.69 -10.61 0.74
N HIS A 130 -15.98 -9.89 1.60
CA HIS A 130 -15.80 -8.44 1.49
C HIS A 130 -14.34 -8.03 1.31
N GLY A 131 -14.14 -6.82 0.78
CA GLY A 131 -12.85 -6.17 0.61
C GLY A 131 -12.75 -4.90 1.47
N TYR A 132 -11.58 -4.66 2.07
CA TYR A 132 -11.36 -3.54 2.98
C TYR A 132 -10.13 -2.73 2.62
N ASN A 133 -10.25 -1.40 2.68
CA ASN A 133 -9.11 -0.49 2.59
C ASN A 133 -8.36 -0.44 3.91
N ILE A 134 -7.04 -0.65 3.86
CA ILE A 134 -6.16 -0.55 5.03
C ILE A 134 -5.23 0.64 4.80
N GLY A 135 -5.64 1.76 5.37
CA GLY A 135 -4.96 3.05 5.37
C GLY A 135 -5.37 3.85 6.60
N THR A 136 -4.78 5.02 6.77
CA THR A 136 -5.07 5.94 7.87
C THR A 136 -6.10 7.01 7.51
N GLY A 137 -6.37 7.20 6.22
CA GLY A 137 -7.16 8.33 5.71
C GLY A 137 -6.44 9.69 5.80
N THR A 138 -5.17 9.70 6.24
CA THR A 138 -4.34 10.90 6.36
C THR A 138 -3.36 10.96 5.20
N PHE A 139 -3.25 12.12 4.56
CA PHE A 139 -2.36 12.33 3.42
C PHE A 139 -1.10 13.06 3.86
N THR A 140 0.07 12.46 3.61
CA THR A 140 1.38 13.08 3.90
C THR A 140 2.17 13.19 2.60
N ASN A 141 2.74 14.35 2.33
CA ASN A 141 3.59 14.55 1.15
C ASN A 141 5.02 14.05 1.40
N LEU A 142 5.78 13.77 0.34
CA LEU A 142 7.11 13.19 0.48
C LEU A 142 8.13 14.14 1.11
N LEU A 143 8.02 15.45 0.85
CA LEU A 143 8.91 16.44 1.48
C LEU A 143 8.73 16.47 3.00
N GLU A 144 7.50 16.35 3.48
CA GLU A 144 7.19 16.29 4.90
C GLU A 144 7.78 15.03 5.54
N VAL A 145 7.60 13.86 4.92
CA VAL A 145 8.22 12.61 5.38
C VAL A 145 9.75 12.75 5.42
N TYR A 146 10.34 13.30 4.37
CA TYR A 146 11.79 13.51 4.30
C TYR A 146 12.30 14.40 5.43
N ARG A 147 11.60 15.52 5.72
CA ARG A 147 11.92 16.42 6.83
C ARG A 147 11.85 15.68 8.18
N ILE A 148 10.78 14.93 8.42
CA ILE A 148 10.60 14.15 9.66
C ILE A 148 11.76 13.17 9.85
N ILE A 149 12.18 12.46 8.80
CA ILE A 149 13.32 11.53 8.89
C ILE A 149 14.62 12.30 9.19
N GLY A 150 14.85 13.45 8.57
CA GLY A 150 16.02 14.28 8.86
C GLY A 150 16.08 14.75 10.32
N GLU A 151 14.94 15.12 10.89
CA GLU A 151 14.82 15.47 12.32
C GLU A 151 15.14 14.28 13.23
N LEU A 152 14.68 13.08 12.88
CA LEU A 152 14.98 11.85 13.64
C LEU A 152 16.48 11.50 13.63
N TYR A 153 17.19 11.76 12.53
CA TYR A 153 18.65 11.55 12.45
C TYR A 153 19.47 12.75 12.93
N GLY A 154 18.85 13.90 13.16
CA GLY A 154 19.53 15.15 13.49
C GLY A 154 20.46 15.66 12.38
N LYS A 155 20.12 15.41 11.11
CA LYS A 155 20.95 15.82 9.96
C LYS A 155 20.13 16.07 8.69
N SER A 156 20.73 16.75 7.73
CA SER A 156 20.26 16.84 6.36
C SER A 156 21.07 15.90 5.46
N VAL A 157 20.45 15.47 4.37
CA VAL A 157 21.11 14.78 3.27
C VAL A 157 20.85 15.59 1.99
N GLU A 158 21.77 15.54 1.04
CA GLU A 158 21.53 16.18 -0.26
C GLU A 158 20.34 15.51 -0.98
N HIS A 159 19.58 16.28 -1.73
CA HIS A 159 18.52 15.74 -2.56
C HIS A 159 18.44 16.47 -3.90
N GLU A 160 17.90 15.77 -4.89
CA GLU A 160 17.65 16.30 -6.23
C GLU A 160 16.23 15.93 -6.70
N PHE A 161 15.75 16.65 -7.71
CA PHE A 161 14.48 16.36 -8.36
C PHE A 161 14.74 15.85 -9.77
N LYS A 162 14.07 14.76 -10.15
CA LYS A 162 14.03 14.19 -11.51
C LYS A 162 12.60 14.12 -12.01
N GLU A 163 12.44 13.89 -13.31
CA GLU A 163 11.11 13.71 -13.93
C GLU A 163 10.30 12.61 -13.22
N ALA A 164 8.99 12.82 -13.15
CA ALA A 164 8.07 11.85 -12.58
C ALA A 164 8.11 10.52 -13.37
N ARG A 165 7.98 9.40 -12.66
CA ARG A 165 7.97 8.08 -13.30
C ARG A 165 6.65 7.88 -14.06
N LYS A 166 6.72 7.25 -15.24
CA LYS A 166 5.52 6.86 -15.99
C LYS A 166 4.71 5.87 -15.16
N GLY A 167 3.42 6.18 -14.96
CA GLY A 167 2.50 5.35 -14.19
C GLY A 167 2.58 5.52 -12.66
N ASP A 168 3.35 6.51 -12.17
CA ASP A 168 3.32 6.87 -10.76
C ASP A 168 2.01 7.64 -10.47
N ILE A 169 1.28 7.20 -9.44
CA ILE A 169 0.03 7.84 -9.02
C ILE A 169 0.40 9.17 -8.34
N LYS A 170 -0.28 10.28 -8.65
CA LYS A 170 -0.01 11.56 -7.98
C LYS A 170 -0.71 11.63 -6.63
#